data_AF-A0A350LVA0-F1
#
_entry.id   AF-A0A350LVA0-F1
#
_cell.length_a   1.000
_cell.length_b   1.000
_cell.length_c   1.000
_cell.angle_alpha   90.00
_cell.angle_beta   90.00
_cell.angle_gamma   90.00
#
_symmetry.space_group_name_H-M   'P 1'
#
loop_
_entity.id
_entity.type
_entity.pdbx_description
1 polymer ?
#
loop_
_entity_poly.entity_id
_entity_poly.type
_entity_poly.pdbx_seq_one_letter_code
_entity_poly.pdbx_strand_id
1 'polypeptide(L)' 'TCLPSPAASAAVMEEMLPEVAPGKIWMEMSTTDAAEITRLGGMVIERGGAAV' A
#
# COMPACT_ATOMS: atom_id res chain seq x y z
N THR A 1 -1.31 5.54 -3.28
CA THR A 1 -2.68 5.42 -3.77
C THR A 1 -3.45 6.69 -3.42
N CYS A 2 -4.66 6.88 -3.97
CA CYS A 2 -5.57 7.96 -3.61
C CYS A 2 -6.99 7.54 -4.03
N LEU A 3 -7.54 6.55 -3.31
CA LEU A 3 -8.79 5.88 -3.67
C LEU A 3 -9.90 6.25 -2.66
N PRO A 4 -11.19 6.12 -3.06
CA PRO A 4 -12.30 6.66 -2.26
C PRO A 4 -12.60 5.90 -0.98
N SER A 5 -11.99 4.74 -0.75
CA SER A 5 -12.21 3.95 0.47
C SER A 5 -11.01 3.05 0.82
N PRO A 6 -10.87 2.66 2.09
CA PRO A 6 -9.86 1.68 2.52
C PRO A 6 -9.93 0.37 1.74
N ALA A 7 -11.13 -0.15 1.51
CA ALA A 7 -11.33 -1.39 0.76
C ALA A 7 -10.85 -1.28 -0.70
N ALA A 8 -11.01 -0.12 -1.34
CA ALA A 8 -10.49 0.11 -2.68
C ALA A 8 -8.96 0.16 -2.71
N SER A 9 -8.32 0.83 -1.73
CA SER A 9 -6.86 0.80 -1.56
C SER A 9 -6.34 -0.61 -1.31
N ALA A 10 -7.02 -1.41 -0.49
CA ALA A 10 -6.65 -2.79 -0.21
C ALA A 10 -6.69 -3.68 -1.46
N ALA A 11 -7.79 -3.64 -2.22
CA ALA A 11 -7.95 -4.45 -3.43
C ALA A 11 -6.87 -4.14 -4.48
N VAL A 12 -6.60 -2.85 -4.73
CA VAL A 12 -5.54 -2.45 -5.66
C VAL A 12 -4.16 -2.88 -5.14
N MET A 13 -3.92 -2.80 -3.83
CA MET A 13 -2.65 -3.26 -3.26
C MET A 13 -2.48 -4.77 -3.37
N GLU A 14 -3.53 -5.57 -3.19
CA GLU A 14 -3.47 -7.03 -3.38
C GLU A 14 -3.00 -7.40 -4.79
N GLU A 15 -3.51 -6.71 -5.82
CA GLU A 15 -3.10 -6.92 -7.20
C GLU A 15 -1.69 -6.38 -7.50
N MET A 16 -1.29 -5.28 -6.86
CA MET A 16 0.02 -4.64 -7.09
C MET A 16 1.17 -5.28 -6.33
N LEU A 17 0.89 -5.97 -5.22
CA LEU A 17 1.90 -6.55 -4.34
C LEU A 17 2.88 -7.49 -5.05
N PRO A 18 2.48 -8.39 -5.98
CA PRO A 18 3.40 -9.22 -6.77
C PRO A 18 4.47 -8.42 -7.52
N GLU A 19 4.15 -7.19 -7.89
CA GLU A 19 5.01 -6.29 -8.64
C GLU A 19 5.85 -5.38 -7.75
N VAL A 20 5.74 -5.48 -6.42
CA VAL A 20 6.58 -4.73 -5.47
C VAL A 20 7.95 -5.37 -5.42
N ALA A 21 8.97 -4.55 -5.66
CA ALA A 21 10.37 -4.93 -5.70
C ALA A 21 11.24 -3.80 -5.13
N PRO A 22 12.51 -4.08 -4.79
CA PRO A 22 13.46 -3.06 -4.37
C PRO A 22 13.46 -1.83 -5.29
N GLY A 23 13.36 -0.64 -4.69
CA GLY A 23 13.32 0.64 -5.40
C GLY A 23 11.91 1.14 -5.75
N LYS A 24 10.85 0.34 -5.56
CA LYS A 24 9.47 0.85 -5.64
C LYS A 24 9.08 1.58 -4.36
N ILE A 25 8.35 2.68 -4.52
CA ILE A 25 7.75 3.46 -3.44
C ILE A 25 6.23 3.36 -3.57
N TRP A 26 5.57 2.96 -2.50
CA TRP A 26 4.14 3.11 -2.31
C TRP A 26 3.90 4.28 -1.36
N MET A 27 3.15 5.26 -1.83
CA MET A 27 2.79 6.45 -1.06
C MET A 27 1.28 6.50 -0.90
N GLU A 28 0.74 6.41 0.31
CA GLU A 28 -0.70 6.53 0.52
C GLU A 28 -1.10 7.99 0.81
N MET A 29 -1.99 8.53 -0.03
CA MET A 29 -2.52 9.89 0.05
C MET A 29 -4.04 9.93 0.25
N SER A 30 -4.73 8.79 0.27
CA SER A 30 -6.13 8.77 0.67
C SER A 30 -6.27 9.03 2.18
N THR A 31 -7.36 9.66 2.60
CA THR A 31 -7.74 9.78 4.03
C THR A 31 -8.24 8.44 4.56
N THR A 32 -7.38 7.43 4.51
CA THR A 32 -7.66 6.06 4.94
C THR A 32 -7.46 5.91 6.45
N ASP A 33 -8.07 4.85 7.00
CA ASP A 33 -7.85 4.39 8.36
C ASP A 33 -6.35 4.07 8.59
N ALA A 34 -5.77 4.62 9.65
CA ALA A 34 -4.36 4.44 10.01
C ALA A 34 -3.98 2.97 10.24
N ALA A 35 -4.92 2.14 10.70
CA ALA A 35 -4.68 0.71 10.88
C ALA A 35 -4.44 0.02 9.52
N GLU A 36 -5.20 0.42 8.50
CA GLU A 36 -5.08 -0.14 7.16
C GLU A 36 -3.81 0.33 6.45
N ILE A 37 -3.43 1.59 6.62
CA ILE A 37 -2.16 2.12 6.11
C ILE A 37 -0.98 1.35 6.70
N THR A 38 -1.01 1.09 8.02
CA THR A 38 0.05 0.33 8.70
C THR A 38 0.14 -1.10 8.17
N ARG A 39 -1.00 -1.77 7.99
CA ARG A 39 -1.06 -3.14 7.47
C ARG A 39 -0.50 -3.22 6.05
N LEU A 40 -0.98 -2.38 5.14
CA LEU A 40 -0.55 -2.37 3.74
C LEU A 40 0.92 -1.94 3.59
N GLY A 41 1.37 -0.97 4.39
CA GLY A 41 2.76 -0.53 4.43
C GLY A 41 3.71 -1.65 4.85
N GLY A 42 3.32 -2.46 5.84
CA GLY A 42 4.07 -3.66 6.23
C GLY A 42 4.25 -4.64 5.05
N MET A 43 3.18 -4.92 4.32
CA MET A 43 3.23 -5.82 3.15
C MET A 43 4.13 -5.30 2.03
N VAL A 44 4.17 -3.97 1.82
CA VAL A 44 5.09 -3.35 0.86
C VAL A 44 6.55 -3.51 1.30
N ILE A 45 6.82 -3.26 2.59
CA ILE A 45 8.17 -3.36 3.17
C ILE A 45 8.67 -4.81 3.13
N GLU A 46 7.82 -5.79 3.44
CA GLU A 46 8.16 -7.22 3.36
C GLU A 46 8.62 -7.66 1.96
N ARG A 47 8.12 -6.99 0.91
CA ARG A 47 8.52 -7.25 -0.49
C ARG A 47 9.69 -6.38 -0.97
N GLY A 48 10.28 -5.60 -0.07
CA GLY A 48 11.43 -4.74 -0.37
C GLY A 48 11.06 -3.37 -0.97
N GLY A 49 9.78 -3.03 -1.05
CA GLY A 49 9.34 -1.68 -1.38
C GLY A 49 9.47 -0.73 -0.18
N ALA A 50 9.35 0.57 -0.43
CA ALA A 50 9.22 1.58 0.62
C ALA A 50 7.76 2.02 0.74
N ALA A 51 7.25 2.16 1.97
CA ALA A 51 5.97 2.77 2.28
C ALA A 51 6.21 4.18 2.85
N VAL A 52 5.59 5.21 2.26
CA VAL A 52 5.74 6.63 2.66
C VAL A 52 4.42 7.35 2.84
#